data_AF-A0A3D5XSW8-F1
#
_entry.id   AF-A0A3D5XSW8-F1
#
_cell.length_a   1.000
_cell.length_b   1.000
_cell.length_c   1.000
_cell.angle_alpha   90.00
_cell.angle_beta   90.00
_cell.angle_gamma   90.00
#
_symmetry.space_group_name_H-M   'P 1'
#
loop_
_entity.id
_entity.type
_entity.pdbx_description
1 polymer ?
#
loop_
_entity_poly.entity_id
_entity_poly.type
_entity_poly.pdbx_seq_one_letter_code
_entity_poly.pdbx_strand_id
1 'polypeptide(L)'
;MDVINWKKWEAHNMGWLYIEVNAGDLVTELEAGVSNVTTACNAVLECMLEGDEFIFEPKTKTKVSRKLTVRYYVDNLSESRRKYQG
;
A
#
# COMPACT_ATOMS: atom_id res chain seq x y z
N MET A 1 3.51 -0.05 13.19
CA MET A 1 2.31 0.80 13.26
C MET A 1 1.90 1.07 11.83
N ASP A 2 1.11 0.17 11.25
CA ASP A 2 0.85 0.10 9.81
C ASP A 2 -0.19 1.17 9.40
N VAL A 3 0.29 2.38 9.09
CA VAL A 3 -0.53 3.49 8.56
C VAL A 3 -1.45 3.04 7.42
N ILE A 4 -1.00 2.08 6.62
CA ILE A 4 -1.74 1.50 5.49
C ILE A 4 -2.94 0.69 6.00
N ASN A 5 -2.79 -0.13 7.03
CA ASN A 5 -3.89 -0.91 7.60
C ASN A 5 -4.95 0.01 8.24
N TRP A 6 -4.52 1.10 8.86
CA TRP A 6 -5.44 2.13 9.36
C TRP A 6 -6.25 2.76 8.20
N LYS A 7 -5.58 3.24 7.15
CA LYS A 7 -6.26 3.81 5.96
C LYS A 7 -7.24 2.81 5.32
N LYS A 8 -6.89 1.52 5.29
CA LYS A 8 -7.77 0.45 4.81
C LYS A 8 -9.03 0.31 5.66
N TRP A 9 -8.87 0.27 6.98
CA TRP A 9 -9.97 0.11 7.91
C TRP A 9 -10.92 1.31 7.88
N GLU A 10 -10.39 2.53 7.84
CA GLU A 10 -11.21 3.74 7.71
C GLU A 10 -12.02 3.74 6.41
N ALA A 11 -11.39 3.45 5.28
CA ALA A 11 -12.06 3.44 3.99
C ALA A 11 -13.13 2.34 3.89
N HIS A 12 -12.89 1.16 4.48
CA HIS A 12 -13.92 0.14 4.63
C HIS A 12 -15.11 0.62 5.45
N ASN A 13 -14.84 1.27 6.58
CA ASN A 13 -15.89 1.81 7.44
C ASN A 13 -16.65 2.96 6.76
N MET A 14 -16.03 3.67 5.82
CA MET A 14 -16.67 4.66 4.95
C MET A 14 -17.47 4.03 3.79
N GLY A 15 -17.45 2.70 3.62
CA GLY A 15 -18.12 2.00 2.53
C GLY A 15 -17.42 2.14 1.17
N TRP A 16 -16.10 2.37 1.17
CA TRP A 16 -15.33 2.46 -0.07
C TRP A 16 -15.02 1.05 -0.61
N LEU A 17 -14.95 0.94 -1.93
CA LEU A 17 -14.62 -0.33 -2.59
C LEU A 17 -13.11 -0.61 -2.54
N TYR A 18 -12.31 0.44 -2.66
CA TYR A 18 -10.85 0.37 -2.66
C TYR A 18 -10.22 1.68 -2.20
N ILE A 19 -8.95 1.63 -1.82
CA ILE A 19 -8.08 2.79 -1.62
C ILE A 19 -6.87 2.68 -2.52
N GLU A 20 -6.35 3.82 -2.95
CA GLU A 20 -5.11 3.90 -3.71
C GLU A 20 -4.04 4.53 -2.82
N VAL A 21 -2.94 3.83 -2.64
CA VAL A 21 -1.83 4.28 -1.80
C VAL A 21 -0.59 4.37 -2.67
N ASN A 22 -0.05 5.57 -2.73
CA ASN A 22 1.21 5.84 -3.40
C ASN A 22 2.35 5.82 -2.38
N ALA A 23 3.41 5.08 -2.67
CA ALA A 23 4.57 4.97 -1.80
C ALA A 23 5.32 6.31 -1.68
N GLY A 24 5.31 7.16 -2.70
CA GLY A 24 5.88 8.50 -2.64
C GLY A 24 5.15 9.41 -1.66
N ASP A 25 3.82 9.41 -1.70
CA ASP A 25 2.96 10.13 -0.75
C ASP A 25 3.18 9.61 0.68
N LEU A 26 3.24 8.28 0.84
CA LEU A 26 3.52 7.64 2.12
C LEU A 26 4.87 8.06 2.71
N VAL A 27 5.92 8.16 1.87
CA VAL A 27 7.26 8.67 2.30
C VAL A 27 7.17 10.12 2.74
N THR A 28 6.41 10.95 2.00
CA THR A 28 6.24 12.36 2.31
C THR A 28 5.41 12.58 3.59
N GLU A 29 4.36 11.79 3.80
CA GLU A 29 3.54 11.80 5.01
C GLU A 29 4.31 11.26 6.24
N LEU A 30 5.10 10.20 6.07
CA LEU A 30 5.75 9.53 7.19
C LEU A 30 6.93 10.30 7.77
N GLU A 31 7.75 11.00 6.97
CA GLU A 31 8.76 11.88 7.55
C GLU A 31 9.45 12.82 6.54
N ALA A 32 9.44 14.10 6.88
CA ALA A 32 10.39 15.11 6.41
C ALA A 32 11.82 14.90 6.98
N GLY A 33 12.34 13.67 7.00
CA GLY A 33 13.59 13.35 7.72
C GLY A 33 14.32 12.07 7.32
N VAL A 34 13.61 10.98 7.01
CA VAL A 34 14.24 9.68 6.69
C VAL A 34 13.87 9.26 5.26
N SER A 35 14.83 9.46 4.34
CA SER A 35 14.65 9.25 2.90
C SER A 35 14.61 7.77 2.47
N ASN A 36 13.88 6.90 3.17
CA ASN A 36 13.83 5.47 2.84
C ASN A 36 12.57 5.12 2.04
N VAL A 37 12.54 5.59 0.79
CA VAL A 37 11.55 5.17 -0.23
C VAL A 37 11.47 3.63 -0.31
N THR A 38 12.60 2.95 -0.11
CA THR A 38 12.66 1.48 -0.03
C THR A 38 11.79 0.92 1.10
N THR A 39 11.85 1.49 2.30
CA THR A 39 11.05 1.03 3.44
C THR A 39 9.57 1.25 3.20
N ALA A 40 9.19 2.41 2.65
CA ALA A 40 7.79 2.67 2.31
C ALA A 40 7.27 1.75 1.19
N CYS A 41 8.08 1.51 0.14
CA CYS A 41 7.71 0.58 -0.92
C CYS A 41 7.55 -0.84 -0.38
N ASN A 42 8.46 -1.30 0.47
CA ASN A 42 8.36 -2.61 1.12
C ASN A 42 7.13 -2.69 2.01
N ALA A 43 6.84 -1.67 2.83
CA ALA A 43 5.65 -1.64 3.67
C ALA A 43 4.35 -1.70 2.86
N VAL A 44 4.30 -1.00 1.72
CA VAL A 44 3.17 -1.07 0.77
C VAL A 44 3.05 -2.50 0.22
N LEU A 45 4.13 -3.09 -0.26
CA LEU A 45 4.13 -4.47 -0.78
C LEU A 45 3.73 -5.50 0.30
N GLU A 46 4.22 -5.36 1.52
CA GLU A 46 3.90 -6.25 2.65
C GLU A 46 2.46 -6.14 3.11
N CYS A 47 1.83 -4.98 2.89
CA CYS A 47 0.41 -4.76 3.17
C CYS A 47 -0.51 -5.26 2.05
N MET A 48 0.01 -5.74 0.92
CA MET A 48 -0.83 -6.30 -0.14
C MET A 48 -1.45 -7.64 0.26
N LEU A 49 -2.71 -7.80 -0.11
CA LEU A 49 -3.53 -8.99 0.03
C LEU A 49 -3.84 -9.55 -1.36
N GLU A 50 -4.22 -10.83 -1.41
CA GLU A 50 -4.75 -11.43 -2.65
C GLU A 50 -5.95 -10.61 -3.17
N GLY A 51 -5.84 -10.17 -4.42
CA GLY A 51 -6.83 -9.32 -5.11
C GLY A 51 -6.42 -7.85 -5.24
N ASP A 52 -5.41 -7.39 -4.50
CA ASP A 52 -4.88 -6.03 -4.65
C ASP A 52 -4.10 -5.85 -5.95
N GLU A 53 -4.20 -4.67 -6.57
CA GLU A 53 -3.66 -4.42 -7.91
C GLU A 53 -2.59 -3.32 -7.90
N PHE A 54 -1.53 -3.52 -8.68
CA PHE A 54 -0.53 -2.50 -8.94
C PHE A 54 -1.03 -1.52 -10.00
N ILE A 55 -1.46 -0.34 -9.59
CA ILE A 55 -1.80 0.75 -10.51
C ILE A 55 -0.55 1.26 -11.22
N PHE A 56 0.56 1.32 -10.49
CA PHE A 56 1.85 1.68 -11.07
C PHE A 56 2.95 0.82 -10.47
N GLU A 57 3.43 -0.15 -11.24
CA GLU A 57 4.61 -0.93 -10.89
C GLU A 57 5.87 -0.28 -11.49
N PRO A 58 6.87 0.10 -10.67
CA PRO A 58 8.14 0.58 -11.19
C PRO A 58 8.92 -0.54 -11.88
N LYS A 59 9.34 -0.28 -13.12
CA LYS A 59 10.16 -1.19 -13.95
C LYS A 59 11.63 -1.33 -13.50
N THR A 60 11.92 -1.10 -12.22
CA THR A 60 13.27 -1.21 -11.66
C THR A 60 13.46 -2.57 -11.03
N LYS A 61 14.69 -3.13 -11.07
CA LYS A 61 15.00 -4.44 -10.47
C LYS A 61 14.66 -4.54 -8.98
N THR A 62 14.66 -3.40 -8.28
CA THR A 62 14.35 -3.31 -6.86
C THR A 62 12.88 -3.07 -6.56
N LYS A 63 12.05 -2.77 -7.57
CA LYS A 63 10.65 -2.32 -7.42
C LYS A 63 10.43 -1.13 -6.45
N VAL A 64 11.51 -0.44 -6.08
CA VAL A 64 11.45 0.75 -5.22
C VAL A 64 11.27 1.99 -6.09
N SER A 65 10.15 2.68 -5.93
CA SER A 65 9.93 3.98 -6.56
C SER A 65 8.89 4.79 -5.82
N ARG A 66 9.07 6.12 -5.77
CA ARG A 66 8.02 7.04 -5.31
C ARG A 66 6.77 6.99 -6.20
N LYS A 67 6.89 6.46 -7.42
CA LYS A 67 5.74 6.25 -8.30
C LYS A 67 5.00 4.95 -8.03
N LEU A 68 5.49 4.06 -7.16
CA LEU A 68 4.79 2.82 -6.82
C LEU A 68 3.42 3.17 -6.25
N THR A 69 2.36 2.72 -6.92
CA THR A 69 0.98 2.93 -6.50
C THR A 69 0.26 1.60 -6.51
N VAL A 70 -0.36 1.29 -5.37
CA VAL A 70 -1.13 0.05 -5.17
C VAL A 70 -2.56 0.42 -4.83
N ARG A 71 -3.49 -0.29 -5.46
CA ARG A 71 -4.91 -0.26 -5.12
C ARG A 71 -5.23 -1.43 -4.20
N TYR A 72 -5.63 -1.09 -2.98
CA TYR A 72 -6.08 -2.06 -2.00
C TYR A 72 -7.60 -2.14 -2.02
N TYR A 73 -8.16 -3.33 -2.23
CA TYR A 73 -9.61 -3.53 -2.17
C TYR A 73 -10.04 -3.70 -0.72
N VAL A 74 -10.77 -2.70 -0.23
CA VAL A 74 -11.22 -2.62 1.17
C VAL A 74 -12.69 -2.99 1.33
N ASP A 75 -13.43 -3.22 0.23
CA ASP A 75 -14.81 -3.74 0.25
C ASP A 75 -14.96 -5.00 1.13
N ASN A 76 -13.96 -5.88 1.11
CA ASN A 76 -13.96 -7.13 1.87
C ASN A 76 -12.62 -7.34 2.59
N LEU A 77 -12.42 -6.61 3.68
CA LEU A 77 -11.30 -6.77 4.64
C LEU A 77 -11.47 -8.00 5.54
N SER A 78 -11.74 -9.16 4.94
CA SER A 78 -11.75 -10.41 5.71
C SER A 78 -10.33 -10.74 6.15
N GLU A 79 -10.13 -11.01 7.44
CA GLU A 79 -8.85 -11.50 8.02
C GLU A 79 -8.42 -12.85 7.41
N SER A 80 -9.34 -13.54 6.73
CA SER A 80 -9.05 -14.77 5.97
C SER A 80 -8.35 -14.51 4.64
N ARG A 81 -8.21 -13.25 4.21
CA ARG A 81 -7.47 -12.90 2.99
C ARG A 81 -5.98 -13.18 3.20
N ARG A 82 -5.43 -14.00 2.31
CA ARG A 82 -4.00 -14.30 2.30
C ARG A 82 -3.23 -13.05 1.90
N LYS A 83 -2.05 -12.89 2.50
CA LYS A 83 -1.07 -11.90 2.05
C LYS A 83 -0.68 -12.22 0.61
N TYR A 84 -0.48 -11.17 -0.18
CA TYR A 84 -0.04 -11.30 -1.56
C TYR A 84 1.28 -12.07 -1.62
N GLN A 85 1.25 -13.26 -2.24
CA GLN A 85 2.45 -14.06 -2.55
C GLN A 85 2.87 -13.78 -3.99
N GLY A 86 3.47 -12.60 -4.22
CA GLY A 86 4.07 -12.24 -5.51
C GLY A 86 5.55 -12.55 -5.59
#